data_AF-A0A950H1M8-F1
#
_entry.id   AF-A0A950H1M8-F1
#
_cell.length_a   1.000
_cell.length_b   1.000
_cell.length_c   1.000
_cell.angle_alpha   90.00
_cell.angle_beta   90.00
_cell.angle_gamma   90.00
#
_symmetry.space_group_name_H-M   'P 1'
#
loop_
_entity.id
_entity.type
_entity.pdbx_description
1 polymer ?
#
loop_
_entity_poly.entity_id
_entity_poly.type
_entity_poly.pdbx_seq_one_letter_code
_entity_poly.pdbx_strand_id
1 'polypeptide(L)'
;MASIEAHGIRAALPDGFEGRIFVRPTIADEVTHPVAHFATFPLPADVGDFGSGAVTLMRGTDLFVSLFDYGPTSLGRVLFARSGMPRSLGTDDFKPTLLRRGLGGQSGTQWFFTEAGRPFTLYAVLGSHRLRASLVPRLNQLLGALTLSPTSPAASPGAVAAGSPADDLPSGMRWN
;
A
#
# COMPACT_ATOMS: atom_id res chain seq x y z
N MET A 1 10.38 -16.26 9.67
CA MET A 1 9.68 -15.04 9.24
C MET A 1 8.87 -15.35 8.00
N ALA A 2 7.56 -15.09 8.03
CA ALA A 2 6.71 -15.17 6.86
C ALA A 2 6.94 -13.94 5.96
N SER A 3 6.74 -14.07 4.65
CA SER A 3 6.80 -12.93 3.73
C SER A 3 5.57 -12.88 2.85
N ILE A 4 5.07 -11.67 2.61
CA ILE A 4 3.97 -11.40 1.69
C ILE A 4 4.42 -10.39 0.64
N GLU A 5 3.93 -10.56 -0.58
CA GLU A 5 4.26 -9.69 -1.70
C GLU A 5 3.10 -9.62 -2.68
N ALA A 6 2.70 -8.40 -3.04
CA ALA A 6 1.76 -8.15 -4.13
C ALA A 6 1.88 -6.68 -4.58
N HIS A 7 1.58 -6.41 -5.85
CA HIS A 7 1.49 -5.04 -6.39
C HIS A 7 2.75 -4.17 -6.12
N GLY A 8 3.94 -4.79 -6.16
CA GLY A 8 5.22 -4.12 -5.88
C GLY A 8 5.40 -3.69 -4.43
N ILE A 9 4.59 -4.20 -3.49
CA ILE A 9 4.78 -4.05 -2.04
C ILE A 9 5.21 -5.42 -1.51
N ARG A 10 6.36 -5.47 -0.84
CA ARG A 10 6.85 -6.68 -0.17
C ARG A 10 7.09 -6.39 1.30
N ALA A 11 6.70 -7.33 2.17
CA ALA A 11 6.96 -7.29 3.59
C ALA A 11 7.50 -8.64 4.08
N ALA A 12 8.66 -8.63 4.76
CA ALA A 12 9.02 -9.73 5.65
C ALA A 12 8.41 -9.45 7.03
N LEU A 13 7.41 -10.23 7.42
CA LEU A 13 6.63 -9.97 8.63
C LEU A 13 7.47 -10.31 9.87
N PRO A 14 7.71 -9.35 10.78
CA PRO A 14 8.29 -9.63 12.08
C PRO A 14 7.38 -10.52 12.92
N ASP A 15 7.93 -11.15 13.96
CA ASP A 15 7.16 -12.06 14.81
C ASP A 15 5.97 -11.35 15.47
N GLY A 16 4.82 -12.04 15.42
CA GLY A 16 3.55 -11.53 15.93
C GLY A 16 2.84 -10.54 15.01
N PHE A 17 3.36 -10.25 13.81
CA PHE A 17 2.62 -9.52 12.78
C PHE A 17 1.83 -10.47 11.88
N GLU A 18 0.59 -10.09 11.63
CA GLU A 18 -0.20 -10.49 10.47
C GLU A 18 -0.14 -9.38 9.42
N GLY A 19 -0.20 -9.75 8.14
CA GLY A 19 -0.31 -8.78 7.06
C GLY A 19 -1.09 -9.30 5.86
N ARG A 20 -1.68 -8.37 5.12
CA ARG A 20 -2.35 -8.64 3.84
C ARG A 20 -2.12 -7.49 2.88
N ILE A 21 -2.03 -7.80 1.59
CA ILE A 21 -1.91 -6.82 0.51
C ILE A 21 -3.03 -7.11 -0.49
N PHE A 22 -3.81 -6.09 -0.84
CA PHE A 22 -4.98 -6.26 -1.69
C PHE A 22 -5.28 -4.98 -2.48
N VAL A 23 -6.11 -5.11 -3.52
CA VAL A 23 -6.77 -4.00 -4.20
C VAL A 23 -8.26 -4.18 -3.94
N ARG A 24 -8.96 -3.11 -3.53
CA ARG A 24 -10.40 -3.17 -3.33
C ARG A 24 -11.12 -3.51 -4.64
N PRO A 25 -12.20 -4.30 -4.62
CA PRO A 25 -13.06 -4.44 -5.78
C PRO A 25 -13.51 -3.08 -6.28
N THR A 26 -13.39 -2.85 -7.58
CA THR A 26 -13.86 -1.63 -8.22
C THR A 26 -15.39 -1.59 -8.18
N ILE A 27 -15.94 -0.46 -7.74
CA ILE A 27 -17.37 -0.15 -7.86
C ILE A 27 -17.50 0.89 -8.97
N ALA A 28 -18.28 0.56 -10.02
CA ALA A 28 -18.40 1.37 -11.23
C ALA A 28 -17.03 1.67 -11.86
N ASP A 29 -16.70 2.94 -12.09
CA ASP A 29 -15.46 3.37 -12.76
C ASP A 29 -14.37 3.84 -11.78
N GLU A 30 -14.47 3.51 -10.48
CA GLU A 30 -13.44 3.87 -9.49
C GLU A 30 -12.12 3.14 -9.80
N VAL A 31 -11.04 3.91 -9.99
CA VAL A 31 -9.69 3.35 -10.00
C VAL A 31 -9.29 3.05 -8.57
N THR A 32 -9.29 1.78 -8.20
CA THR A 32 -8.81 1.33 -6.89
C THR A 32 -7.31 1.10 -6.92
N HIS A 33 -6.68 1.28 -5.76
CA HIS A 33 -5.24 1.18 -5.63
C HIS A 33 -4.84 0.17 -4.55
N PRO A 34 -3.60 -0.36 -4.63
CA PRO A 34 -3.10 -1.29 -3.62
C PRO A 34 -3.09 -0.71 -2.21
N VAL A 35 -3.51 -1.54 -1.27
CA VAL A 35 -3.45 -1.30 0.18
C VAL A 35 -2.77 -2.48 0.85
N ALA A 36 -1.82 -2.20 1.72
CA ALA A 36 -1.23 -3.19 2.61
C ALA A 36 -1.61 -2.88 4.05
N HIS A 37 -2.23 -3.85 4.72
CA HIS A 37 -2.53 -3.79 6.15
C HIS A 37 -1.57 -4.69 6.91
N PHE A 38 -1.11 -4.22 8.06
CA PHE A 38 -0.31 -4.99 9.00
C PHE A 38 -0.83 -4.75 10.42
N ALA A 39 -0.86 -5.80 11.23
CA ALA A 39 -1.32 -5.70 12.60
C ALA A 39 -0.61 -6.71 13.50
N THR A 40 -0.55 -6.42 14.80
CA THR A 40 -0.09 -7.41 15.81
C THR A 40 -1.23 -8.19 16.46
N PHE A 41 -2.38 -8.19 15.82
CA PHE A 41 -3.61 -8.86 16.24
C PHE A 41 -4.33 -9.38 14.98
N PRO A 42 -5.25 -10.34 15.11
CA PRO A 42 -5.97 -10.87 13.96
C PRO A 42 -6.72 -9.78 13.18
N LEU A 43 -6.45 -9.66 11.88
CA LEU A 43 -7.14 -8.67 11.05
C LEU A 43 -8.58 -9.15 10.76
N PRO A 44 -9.61 -8.33 11.01
CA PRO A 44 -10.97 -8.64 10.57
C PRO A 44 -11.04 -8.81 9.05
N ALA A 45 -12.04 -9.54 8.55
CA ALA A 45 -12.29 -9.65 7.12
C ALA A 45 -12.52 -8.25 6.52
N ASP A 46 -13.48 -7.52 7.08
CA ASP A 46 -13.86 -6.19 6.62
C ASP A 46 -13.13 -5.10 7.39
N VAL A 47 -12.14 -4.49 6.74
CA VAL A 47 -11.36 -3.37 7.28
C VAL A 47 -11.25 -2.32 6.19
N GLY A 48 -11.71 -1.09 6.46
CA GLY A 48 -11.51 0.02 5.53
C GLY A 48 -10.03 0.36 5.35
N ASP A 49 -9.66 1.03 4.26
CA ASP A 49 -8.27 1.27 3.85
C ASP A 49 -7.36 1.86 4.93
N PHE A 50 -7.92 2.63 5.87
CA PHE A 50 -7.19 3.23 7.00
C PHE A 50 -7.58 2.62 8.36
N GLY A 51 -7.96 1.35 8.37
CA GLY A 51 -8.19 0.59 9.60
C GLY A 51 -9.57 0.80 10.25
N SER A 52 -10.52 1.44 9.56
CA SER A 52 -11.89 1.53 10.09
C SER A 52 -12.45 0.13 10.33
N GLY A 53 -12.94 -0.13 11.55
CA GLY A 53 -13.37 -1.47 12.01
C GLY A 53 -12.26 -2.26 12.72
N ALA A 54 -11.00 -2.13 12.31
CA ALA A 54 -9.87 -2.82 12.95
C ALA A 54 -9.33 -2.07 14.17
N VAL A 55 -9.14 -0.75 14.07
CA VAL A 55 -8.54 0.05 15.15
C VAL A 55 -9.40 0.05 16.42
N THR A 56 -10.69 -0.29 16.30
CA THR A 56 -11.61 -0.39 17.43
C THR A 56 -11.45 -1.66 18.25
N LEU A 57 -10.75 -2.66 17.71
CA LEU A 57 -10.51 -3.95 18.36
C LEU A 57 -9.15 -4.00 19.08
N MET A 58 -8.31 -2.99 18.86
CA MET A 58 -6.95 -2.94 19.40
C MET A 58 -6.94 -2.89 20.92
N ARG A 59 -6.13 -3.77 21.51
CA ARG A 59 -5.70 -3.68 22.90
C ARG A 59 -4.52 -2.70 23.01
N GLY A 60 -4.17 -2.34 24.25
CA GLY A 60 -3.12 -1.35 24.51
C GLY A 60 -1.75 -1.69 23.92
N THR A 61 -1.45 -2.98 23.72
CA THR A 61 -0.18 -3.48 23.18
C THR A 61 -0.18 -3.66 21.66
N ASP A 62 -1.28 -3.34 20.99
CA ASP A 62 -1.46 -3.64 19.58
C ASP A 62 -0.98 -2.50 18.67
N LEU A 63 -0.61 -2.89 17.46
CA LEU A 63 -0.26 -2.03 16.34
C LEU A 63 -1.20 -2.29 15.17
N PHE A 64 -1.59 -1.23 14.48
CA PHE A 64 -2.18 -1.31 13.15
C PHE A 64 -1.44 -0.36 12.21
N VAL A 65 -1.13 -0.83 11.00
CA VAL A 65 -0.45 -0.06 9.96
C VAL A 65 -1.18 -0.26 8.64
N SER A 66 -1.45 0.84 7.94
CA SER A 66 -1.87 0.84 6.56
C SER A 66 -0.84 1.56 5.69
N LEU A 67 -0.47 0.92 4.60
CA LEU A 67 0.28 1.53 3.51
C LEU A 67 -0.60 1.56 2.27
N PHE A 68 -0.96 2.75 1.82
CA PHE A 68 -1.90 2.97 0.72
C PHE A 68 -1.18 3.64 -0.47
N ASP A 69 -1.27 3.05 -1.65
CA ASP A 69 -0.80 3.64 -2.90
C ASP A 69 -1.86 4.60 -3.45
N TYR A 70 -1.48 5.84 -3.78
CA TYR A 70 -2.38 6.87 -4.33
C TYR A 70 -2.41 6.91 -5.86
N GLY A 71 -1.67 6.02 -6.52
CA GLY A 71 -1.62 5.89 -7.97
C GLY A 71 -0.84 7.00 -8.68
N PRO A 72 -0.53 6.81 -9.96
CA PRO A 72 0.32 7.73 -10.73
C PRO A 72 -0.27 9.14 -10.87
N THR A 73 -1.60 9.30 -10.83
CA THR A 73 -2.28 10.60 -10.93
C THR A 73 -2.06 11.51 -9.72
N SER A 74 -1.54 10.95 -8.62
CA SER A 74 -1.18 11.69 -7.42
C SER A 74 0.29 12.13 -7.38
N LEU A 75 1.12 11.68 -8.33
CA LEU A 75 2.53 12.09 -8.42
C LEU A 75 2.66 13.59 -8.69
N GLY A 76 3.70 14.19 -8.12
CA GLY A 76 3.99 15.63 -8.27
C GLY A 76 3.13 16.56 -7.41
N ARG A 77 2.12 16.04 -6.70
CA ARG A 77 1.37 16.85 -5.72
C ARG A 77 2.24 17.16 -4.52
N VAL A 78 2.13 18.38 -3.99
CA VAL A 78 2.89 18.87 -2.82
C VAL A 78 2.79 17.92 -1.62
N LEU A 79 1.63 17.29 -1.45
CA LEU A 79 1.39 16.32 -0.38
C LEU A 79 2.37 15.14 -0.41
N PHE A 80 2.81 14.71 -1.59
CA PHE A 80 3.75 13.59 -1.80
C PHE A 80 5.17 14.06 -2.13
N ALA A 81 5.51 15.32 -1.86
CA ALA A 81 6.80 15.91 -2.18
C ALA A 81 7.97 15.27 -1.40
N ARG A 82 7.70 14.65 -0.25
CA ARG A 82 8.72 13.91 0.50
C ARG A 82 9.18 12.71 -0.31
N SER A 83 10.48 12.60 -0.57
CA SER A 83 11.08 11.41 -1.16
C SER A 83 11.47 10.40 -0.09
N GLY A 84 11.12 9.13 -0.31
CA GLY A 84 11.46 7.99 0.54
C GLY A 84 10.44 7.71 1.66
N MET A 85 10.22 6.42 1.89
CA MET A 85 9.43 5.89 2.98
C MET A 85 10.10 6.18 4.33
N PRO A 86 9.36 6.61 5.36
CA PRO A 86 9.91 6.68 6.72
C PRO A 86 10.35 5.28 7.17
N ARG A 87 11.66 5.10 7.37
CA ARG A 87 12.25 3.84 7.84
C ARG A 87 12.41 3.74 9.35
N SER A 88 12.39 4.88 10.03
CA SER A 88 12.49 4.98 11.48
C SER A 88 11.60 6.12 11.95
N LEU A 89 10.68 5.82 12.86
CA LEU A 89 9.82 6.78 13.54
C LEU A 89 10.22 6.90 15.00
N GLY A 90 10.07 8.09 15.56
CA GLY A 90 10.22 8.38 16.98
C GLY A 90 8.88 8.33 17.71
N THR A 91 8.93 8.27 19.04
CA THR A 91 7.72 8.30 19.88
C THR A 91 6.94 9.61 19.73
N ASP A 92 7.61 10.70 19.39
CA ASP A 92 7.00 12.02 19.27
C ASP A 92 6.23 12.21 17.96
N ASP A 93 6.42 11.32 16.98
CA ASP A 93 5.65 11.29 15.74
C ASP A 93 4.19 10.84 15.97
N PHE A 94 3.90 10.26 17.14
CA PHE A 94 2.60 9.71 17.49
C PHE A 94 1.82 10.66 18.39
N LYS A 95 0.70 11.18 17.89
CA LYS A 95 -0.16 12.10 18.63
C LYS A 95 -1.53 11.48 18.88
N PRO A 96 -2.11 11.62 20.09
CA PRO A 96 -3.48 11.18 20.37
C PRO A 96 -4.54 11.89 19.52
N THR A 97 -4.25 13.13 19.09
CA THR A 97 -5.20 14.01 18.38
C THR A 97 -5.22 13.81 16.87
N LEU A 98 -4.28 13.07 16.29
CA LEU A 98 -4.22 12.83 14.84
C LEU A 98 -5.21 11.76 14.36
N LEU A 99 -5.83 11.02 15.29
CA LEU A 99 -6.81 9.99 14.97
C LEU A 99 -8.21 10.61 14.85
N ARG A 100 -8.77 10.61 13.64
CA ARG A 100 -10.14 11.14 13.37
C ARG A 100 -11.24 10.46 14.19
N ARG A 101 -10.99 9.22 14.63
CA ARG A 101 -11.79 8.46 15.60
C ARG A 101 -10.86 7.76 16.61
N GLY A 102 -10.00 8.52 17.28
CA GLY A 102 -9.16 7.95 18.34
C GLY A 102 -10.03 7.38 19.46
N LEU A 103 -9.95 6.06 19.68
CA LEU A 103 -10.44 5.51 20.94
C LEU A 103 -9.54 6.02 22.08
N GLY A 104 -10.14 6.35 23.21
CA GLY A 104 -9.44 6.94 24.35
C GLY A 104 -8.16 6.17 24.69
N GLY A 105 -7.01 6.85 24.62
CA GLY A 105 -5.71 6.28 24.94
C GLY A 105 -4.87 5.83 23.74
N GLN A 106 -5.41 5.75 22.52
CA GLN A 106 -4.63 5.48 21.30
C GLN A 106 -3.86 6.71 20.82
N SER A 107 -2.86 6.51 19.95
CA SER A 107 -2.21 7.60 19.20
C SER A 107 -1.78 7.12 17.82
N GLY A 108 -1.73 8.02 16.85
CA GLY A 108 -1.35 7.68 15.48
C GLY A 108 -0.44 8.69 14.83
N THR A 109 0.01 8.32 13.64
CA THR A 109 0.83 9.14 12.75
C THR A 109 0.44 8.89 11.30
N GLN A 110 0.69 9.87 10.44
CA GLN A 110 0.41 9.77 9.01
C GLN A 110 1.52 10.47 8.23
N TRP A 111 2.05 9.78 7.22
CA TRP A 111 3.14 10.25 6.39
C TRP A 111 2.81 10.05 4.93
N PHE A 112 2.88 11.13 4.16
CA PHE A 112 2.80 11.09 2.71
C PHE A 112 4.21 11.16 2.13
N PHE A 113 4.50 10.33 1.15
CA PHE A 113 5.81 10.27 0.51
C PHE A 113 5.74 9.65 -0.88
N THR A 114 6.81 9.79 -1.65
CA THR A 114 7.01 9.08 -2.90
C THR A 114 8.19 8.13 -2.75
N GLU A 115 8.02 6.86 -3.11
CA GLU A 115 9.11 5.87 -3.18
C GLU A 115 8.94 5.02 -4.44
N ALA A 116 10.05 4.68 -5.10
CA ALA A 116 10.04 3.91 -6.35
C ALA A 116 9.09 4.46 -7.43
N GLY A 117 8.97 5.80 -7.51
CA GLY A 117 8.10 6.48 -8.48
C GLY A 117 6.60 6.38 -8.17
N ARG A 118 6.20 6.05 -6.94
CA ARG A 118 4.81 5.89 -6.53
C ARG A 118 4.48 6.74 -5.29
N PRO A 119 3.33 7.42 -5.26
CA PRO A 119 2.91 8.20 -4.10
C PRO A 119 2.20 7.30 -3.08
N PHE A 120 2.65 7.30 -1.84
CA PHE A 120 2.09 6.50 -0.76
C PHE A 120 1.68 7.34 0.44
N THR A 121 0.72 6.80 1.20
CA THR A 121 0.51 7.17 2.59
C THR A 121 0.85 6.00 3.49
N LEU A 122 1.70 6.23 4.49
CA LEU A 122 1.81 5.38 5.67
C LEU A 122 0.93 5.96 6.77
N TYR A 123 0.02 5.16 7.29
CA TYR A 123 -0.80 5.47 8.46
C TYR A 123 -0.57 4.39 9.52
N ALA A 124 -0.18 4.78 10.73
CA ALA A 124 0.08 3.84 11.81
C ALA A 124 -0.62 4.28 13.10
N VAL A 125 -1.19 3.30 13.81
CA VAL A 125 -1.91 3.48 15.07
C VAL A 125 -1.28 2.59 16.13
N LEU A 126 -1.06 3.18 17.30
CA LEU A 126 -0.65 2.49 18.51
C LEU A 126 -1.86 2.33 19.42
N GLY A 127 -2.06 1.11 19.93
CA GLY A 127 -3.16 0.80 20.84
C GLY A 127 -3.10 1.54 22.17
N SER A 128 -1.92 2.01 22.57
CA SER A 128 -1.72 2.86 23.74
C SER A 128 -0.62 3.89 23.54
N HIS A 129 -0.97 5.16 23.68
CA HIS A 129 -0.04 6.28 23.67
C HIS A 129 0.96 6.19 24.84
N ARG A 130 0.54 5.67 26.00
CA ARG A 130 1.41 5.46 27.16
C ARG A 130 2.48 4.41 26.89
N LEU A 131 2.18 3.41 26.05
CA LEU A 131 3.11 2.33 25.70
C LEU A 131 3.93 2.62 24.43
N ARG A 132 3.87 3.82 23.85
CA ARG A 132 4.56 4.13 22.59
C ARG A 132 6.06 3.81 22.59
N ALA A 133 6.74 3.95 23.73
CA ALA A 133 8.16 3.63 23.85
C ALA A 133 8.48 2.14 23.58
N SER A 134 7.55 1.22 23.86
CA SER A 134 7.70 -0.20 23.54
C SER A 134 7.10 -0.59 22.19
N LEU A 135 6.09 0.15 21.71
CA LEU A 135 5.40 -0.15 20.46
C LEU A 135 6.13 0.38 19.21
N VAL A 136 6.75 1.56 19.31
CA VAL A 136 7.46 2.19 18.17
C VAL A 136 8.64 1.35 17.66
N PRO A 137 9.47 0.72 18.51
CA PRO A 137 10.52 -0.18 18.03
C PRO A 137 9.97 -1.36 17.21
N ARG A 138 8.84 -1.95 17.61
CA ARG A 138 8.19 -3.04 16.87
C ARG A 138 7.64 -2.57 15.52
N LEU A 139 7.08 -1.35 15.47
CA LEU A 139 6.71 -0.72 14.20
C LEU A 139 7.94 -0.52 13.31
N ASN A 140 9.04 0.00 13.84
CA ASN A 140 10.27 0.23 13.07
C ASN A 140 10.87 -1.09 12.54
N GLN A 141 10.72 -2.22 13.24
CA GLN A 141 11.07 -3.54 12.70
C GLN A 141 10.27 -3.87 11.45
N LEU A 142 8.96 -3.60 11.42
CA LEU A 142 8.14 -3.75 10.21
C LEU A 142 8.60 -2.79 9.11
N LEU A 143 8.80 -1.51 9.41
CA LEU A 143 9.19 -0.49 8.41
C LEU A 143 10.55 -0.78 7.76
N GLY A 144 11.50 -1.32 8.53
CA GLY A 144 12.80 -1.77 8.04
C GLY A 144 12.72 -3.01 7.13
N ALA A 145 11.64 -3.78 7.25
CA ALA A 145 11.41 -5.01 6.50
C ALA A 145 10.47 -4.84 5.28
N LEU A 146 10.03 -3.60 5.00
CA LEU A 146 9.21 -3.28 3.83
C LEU A 146 10.08 -2.91 2.63
N THR A 147 9.69 -3.37 1.45
CA THR A 147 10.31 -2.97 0.18
C THR A 147 9.23 -2.53 -0.79
N LEU A 148 9.42 -1.35 -1.38
CA LEU A 148 8.52 -0.78 -2.38
C LEU A 148 9.24 -0.78 -3.72
N SER A 149 8.63 -1.45 -4.69
CA SER A 149 9.11 -1.53 -6.06
C SER A 149 8.23 -0.66 -6.96
N PRO A 150 8.74 -0.23 -8.12
CA PRO A 150 7.92 0.40 -9.14
C PRO A 150 6.74 -0.52 -9.48
N THR A 151 5.60 0.08 -9.81
CA THR A 151 4.50 -0.68 -10.38
C THR A 151 5.00 -1.21 -11.73
N SER A 152 5.08 -2.53 -11.90
CA SER A 152 5.30 -3.06 -13.24
C SER A 152 4.20 -2.51 -14.12
N PRO A 153 4.52 -1.91 -15.29
CA PRO A 153 3.48 -1.62 -16.25
C PRO A 153 2.78 -2.95 -16.52
N ALA A 154 1.48 -3.03 -16.21
CA ALA A 154 0.69 -4.16 -16.66
C ALA A 154 0.95 -4.30 -18.15
N ALA A 155 1.37 -5.49 -18.59
CA ALA A 155 1.50 -5.78 -20.01
C ALA A 155 0.20 -5.31 -20.67
N SER A 156 0.30 -4.35 -21.60
CA SER A 156 -0.87 -3.81 -22.28
C SER A 156 -1.69 -4.97 -22.85
N PRO A 157 -3.01 -5.04 -22.61
CA PRO A 157 -3.82 -6.02 -23.30
C PRO A 157 -3.83 -5.67 -24.79
N GLY A 158 -3.11 -6.47 -25.58
CA GLY A 158 -3.27 -6.53 -27.03
C GLY A 158 -2.56 -5.43 -27.83
N ALA A 159 -1.24 -5.53 -27.98
CA ALA A 159 -0.66 -5.24 -29.29
C ALA A 159 -1.02 -6.42 -30.20
N VAL A 160 -2.23 -6.38 -30.79
CA VAL A 160 -2.57 -7.23 -31.92
C VAL A 160 -1.51 -6.94 -32.98
N ALA A 161 -0.68 -7.93 -33.30
CA ALA A 161 0.25 -7.86 -34.40
C ALA A 161 -0.56 -7.51 -35.65
N ALA A 162 -0.37 -6.30 -36.17
CA ALA A 162 -0.85 -5.94 -37.49
C ALA A 162 -0.16 -6.87 -38.48
N GLY A 163 -0.87 -7.91 -38.92
CA GLY A 163 -0.47 -8.73 -40.05
C GLY A 163 -0.23 -7.80 -41.24
N SER A 164 0.97 -7.86 -41.79
CA SER A 164 1.27 -7.21 -43.07
C SER A 164 0.41 -7.86 -44.16
N PRO A 165 -0.23 -7.10 -45.06
CA PRO A 165 -0.77 -7.66 -46.28
C PRO A 165 0.35 -7.67 -47.32
N ALA A 166 0.94 -8.83 -47.58
CA ALA A 166 1.80 -9.02 -48.73
C ALA A 166 1.52 -10.38 -49.37
N ASP A 167 1.30 -10.31 -50.68
CA ASP A 167 1.25 -11.39 -51.67
C ASP A 167 0.04 -12.33 -51.67
N ASP A 168 -1.01 -11.89 -52.38
CA ASP A 168 -1.75 -12.79 -53.26
C ASP A 168 -2.22 -12.04 -54.51
N LEU A 169 -1.38 -12.03 -55.55
CA LEU A 169 -1.76 -11.64 -56.91
C LEU A 169 -1.87 -12.92 -57.75
N PRO A 170 -3.06 -13.31 -58.23
CA PRO A 170 -3.16 -14.41 -59.17
C PRO A 170 -2.63 -13.99 -60.54
N SER A 171 -1.58 -14.68 -60.97
CA SER A 171 -1.08 -14.66 -62.35
C SER A 171 -2.13 -15.22 -63.30
N GLY A 172 -2.45 -14.46 -64.35
CA GLY A 172 -2.95 -15.03 -65.60
C GLY A 172 -4.25 -14.44 -66.12
N MET A 173 -4.15 -13.36 -66.93
CA MET A 173 -4.99 -13.28 -68.12
C MET A 173 -4.29 -12.49 -69.23
N ARG A 174 -3.85 -13.24 -70.24
CA ARG A 174 -3.44 -12.75 -71.54
C ARG A 174 -4.67 -12.23 -72.27
N TRP A 175 -4.56 -11.09 -72.94
CA TRP A 175 -5.43 -10.74 -74.06
C TRP A 175 -4.56 -10.47 -75.29
N ASN A 176 -5.01 -11.08 -76.38
CA ASN A 176 -4.50 -10.98 -77.75
C ASN A 176 -4.93 -9.65 -78.38
#